data_AF-A0A2E1NBI0-F1
#
_entry.id   AF-A0A2E1NBI0-F1
#
_cell.length_a   1.000
_cell.length_b   1.000
_cell.length_c   1.000
_cell.angle_alpha   90.00
_cell.angle_beta   90.00
_cell.angle_gamma   90.00
#
_symmetry.space_group_name_H-M   'P 1'
#
loop_
_entity.id
_entity.type
_entity.pdbx_description
1 polymer ?
#
loop_
_entity_poly.entity_id
_entity_poly.type
_entity_poly.pdbx_seq_one_letter_code
_entity_poly.pdbx_strand_id
1 'polypeptide(L)'
;MINDYNRLSGLHKVAILFSVLGESLAMSLIKGLSRTEVRKIRATIREMDSVSFTLKRRIMEEFYFGFLSEQFQEEGGDDEDEGPIKPFEFLEEMTDEQLIALLANEDVPVIAVALAQLDADKRMAILERMKPDEKGKVLIELGSLQDIPLEAIVEVAGKLKEKASYLPKPVEFSRGGAKEIADLIGEMDADEGEKYMQTLQNENPELYKDVKMLVLTFEDILDKFPDGILRDLCNSVELDALAMAMKGTDQEIVDRVIGNLPQKKQAMYEPVEGPKPKREVDDARKIIVTKAKEMEKEGAFNLADMMGGGEMVE
;
A
#
# COMPACT_ATOMS: atom_id res chain seq x y z
N MET A 1 -33.57 11.78 28.79
CA MET A 1 -32.48 12.46 28.06
C MET A 1 -31.46 11.41 27.63
N ILE A 2 -31.19 11.29 26.34
CA ILE A 2 -30.31 10.27 25.77
C ILE A 2 -28.88 10.80 25.74
N ASN A 3 -27.95 10.02 26.32
CA ASN A 3 -26.54 10.40 26.50
C ASN A 3 -25.54 9.33 26.01
N ASP A 4 -25.97 8.09 25.79
CA ASP A 4 -25.09 6.99 25.41
C ASP A 4 -25.12 6.75 23.90
N TYR A 5 -24.00 7.03 23.25
CA TYR A 5 -23.82 6.88 21.81
C TYR A 5 -23.88 5.41 21.35
N ASN A 6 -23.32 4.47 22.13
CA ASN A 6 -23.19 3.07 21.72
C ASN A 6 -24.52 2.31 21.73
N ARG A 7 -25.57 2.92 22.26
CA ARG A 7 -26.94 2.38 22.30
C ARG A 7 -27.82 2.89 21.16
N LEU A 8 -27.29 3.76 20.30
CA LEU A 8 -28.04 4.31 19.16
C LEU A 8 -27.94 3.39 17.95
N SER A 9 -29.09 3.08 17.35
CA SER A 9 -29.15 2.42 16.04
C SER A 9 -28.84 3.43 14.94
N GLY A 10 -28.52 2.96 13.74
CA GLY A 10 -28.35 3.83 12.56
C GLY A 10 -29.58 4.73 12.32
N LEU A 11 -30.79 4.18 12.50
CA LEU A 11 -32.02 4.96 12.39
C LEU A 11 -32.12 6.07 13.45
N HIS A 12 -31.70 5.81 14.69
CA HIS A 12 -31.63 6.83 15.74
C HIS A 12 -30.62 7.94 15.40
N LYS A 13 -29.46 7.57 14.85
CA LYS A 13 -28.43 8.55 14.43
C LYS A 13 -28.93 9.44 13.30
N VAL A 14 -29.55 8.86 12.26
CA VAL A 14 -30.16 9.61 11.15
C VAL A 14 -31.30 10.50 11.65
N ALA A 15 -32.15 10.00 12.56
CA ALA A 15 -33.18 10.81 13.19
C ALA A 15 -32.62 12.03 13.94
N ILE A 16 -31.51 11.86 14.66
CA ILE A 16 -30.83 12.96 15.34
C ILE A 16 -30.27 13.97 14.32
N LEU A 17 -29.62 13.53 13.26
CA LEU A 17 -29.15 14.39 12.16
C LEU A 17 -30.30 15.22 11.56
N PHE A 18 -31.41 14.58 11.22
CA PHE A 18 -32.62 15.24 10.69
C PHE A 18 -33.22 16.24 11.69
N SER A 19 -33.16 15.94 12.99
CA SER A 19 -33.65 16.86 14.03
C SER A 19 -32.78 18.11 14.20
N VAL A 20 -31.49 18.03 13.86
CA VAL A 20 -30.53 19.14 13.97
C VAL A 20 -30.53 19.99 12.71
N LEU A 21 -30.41 19.37 11.53
CA LEU A 21 -30.33 20.06 10.24
C LEU A 21 -31.68 20.51 9.69
N GLY A 22 -32.76 19.86 10.14
CA GLY A 22 -34.07 19.98 9.53
C GLY A 22 -34.23 19.09 8.29
N GLU A 23 -35.49 18.74 8.01
CA GLU A 23 -35.83 17.74 6.99
C GLU A 23 -35.39 18.14 5.58
N SER A 24 -35.54 19.41 5.20
CA SER A 24 -35.18 19.88 3.85
C SER A 24 -33.68 19.76 3.58
N LEU A 25 -32.84 20.16 4.54
CA LEU A 25 -31.39 20.11 4.40
C LEU A 25 -30.88 18.67 4.47
N ALA A 26 -31.37 17.89 5.43
CA ALA A 26 -30.98 16.49 5.55
C ALA A 26 -31.33 15.66 4.30
N MET A 27 -32.49 15.93 3.67
CA MET A 27 -32.88 15.30 2.40
C MET A 27 -32.02 15.72 1.19
N SER A 28 -31.37 16.89 1.26
CA SER A 28 -30.45 17.33 0.20
C SER A 28 -29.06 16.70 0.32
N LEU A 29 -28.66 16.34 1.54
CA LEU A 29 -27.36 15.71 1.83
C LEU A 29 -27.41 14.20 1.63
N ILE A 30 -28.46 13.54 2.13
CA ILE A 30 -28.61 12.08 2.00
C ILE A 30 -29.47 11.77 0.77
N LYS A 31 -28.79 11.40 -0.33
CA LYS A 31 -29.44 10.99 -1.57
C LYS A 31 -30.04 9.58 -1.42
N GLY A 32 -31.08 9.26 -2.21
CA GLY A 32 -31.61 7.90 -2.31
C GLY A 32 -32.61 7.45 -1.25
N LEU A 33 -32.99 8.29 -0.28
CA LEU A 33 -34.00 7.92 0.72
C LEU A 33 -35.40 7.74 0.12
N SER A 34 -36.00 6.58 0.34
CA SER A 34 -37.38 6.30 -0.03
C SER A 34 -38.37 7.02 0.88
N ARG A 35 -39.60 7.24 0.37
CA ARG A 35 -40.70 7.81 1.18
C ARG A 35 -41.00 7.01 2.44
N THR A 36 -40.73 5.70 2.44
CA THR A 36 -40.95 4.82 3.58
C THR A 36 -39.89 5.04 4.66
N GLU A 37 -38.63 5.23 4.27
CA GLU A 37 -37.52 5.51 5.19
C GLU A 37 -37.69 6.87 5.84
N VAL A 38 -38.04 7.91 5.06
CA VAL A 38 -38.33 9.25 5.62
C VAL A 38 -39.46 9.19 6.65
N ARG A 39 -40.50 8.38 6.41
CA ARG A 39 -41.57 8.18 7.39
C ARG A 39 -41.08 7.50 8.67
N LYS A 40 -40.22 6.48 8.56
CA LYS A 40 -39.60 5.81 9.71
C LYS A 40 -38.73 6.78 10.51
N ILE A 41 -37.93 7.61 9.83
CA ILE A 41 -37.10 8.65 10.45
C ILE A 41 -37.99 9.63 11.23
N ARG A 42 -39.06 10.15 10.63
CA ARG A 42 -39.99 11.06 11.32
C ARG A 42 -40.68 10.42 12.53
N ALA A 43 -41.07 9.15 12.43
CA ALA A 43 -41.67 8.43 13.55
C ALA A 43 -40.66 8.32 14.70
N THR A 44 -39.43 7.96 14.37
CA THR A 44 -38.32 7.87 15.31
C THR A 44 -38.04 9.20 16.02
N ILE A 45 -37.98 10.33 15.28
CA ILE A 45 -37.80 11.66 15.88
C ILE A 45 -38.88 12.00 16.91
N ARG A 46 -40.13 11.56 16.69
CA ARG A 46 -41.25 11.83 17.60
C ARG A 46 -41.24 10.95 18.85
N GLU A 47 -40.72 9.73 18.72
CA GLU A 47 -40.63 8.76 19.81
C GLU A 47 -39.39 8.97 20.69
N MET A 48 -38.36 9.62 20.14
CA MET A 48 -37.11 9.88 20.86
C MET A 48 -37.24 10.96 21.93
N ASP A 49 -36.68 10.68 23.10
CA ASP A 49 -36.45 11.65 24.17
C ASP A 49 -35.42 12.72 23.75
N SER A 50 -35.37 13.83 24.50
CA SER A 50 -34.36 14.87 24.32
C SER A 50 -32.93 14.31 24.32
N VAL A 51 -32.15 14.68 23.31
CA VAL A 51 -30.76 14.26 23.11
C VAL A 51 -29.82 15.36 23.60
N SER A 52 -28.78 15.00 24.35
CA SER A 52 -27.79 15.96 24.83
C SER A 52 -27.01 16.62 23.69
N PHE A 53 -26.55 17.86 23.93
CA PHE A 53 -25.78 18.63 22.95
C PHE A 53 -24.49 17.90 22.51
N THR A 54 -23.78 17.31 23.46
CA THR A 54 -22.55 16.52 23.20
C THR A 54 -22.81 15.37 22.24
N LEU A 55 -23.93 14.65 22.42
CA LEU A 55 -24.28 13.52 21.57
C LEU A 55 -24.73 13.97 20.18
N LYS A 56 -25.48 15.07 20.08
CA LYS A 56 -25.82 15.69 18.79
C LYS A 56 -24.56 16.07 18.03
N ARG A 57 -23.61 16.76 18.68
CA ARG A 57 -22.34 17.16 18.08
C ARG A 57 -21.55 15.97 17.54
N ARG A 58 -21.37 14.92 18.36
CA ARG A 58 -20.66 13.69 17.95
C ARG A 58 -21.30 13.03 16.72
N ILE A 59 -22.62 13.00 16.63
CA ILE A 59 -23.33 12.42 15.48
C ILE A 59 -23.17 13.31 14.24
N MET A 60 -23.23 14.64 14.41
CA MET A 60 -22.95 15.57 13.31
C MET A 60 -21.55 15.37 12.73
N GLU A 61 -20.54 15.25 13.59
CA GLU A 61 -19.14 14.99 13.21
C GLU A 61 -19.00 13.66 12.44
N GLU A 62 -19.65 12.59 12.93
CA GLU A 62 -19.67 11.28 12.26
C GLU A 62 -20.26 11.35 10.84
N PHE A 63 -21.42 11.99 10.67
CA PHE A 63 -22.04 12.12 9.35
C PHE A 63 -21.25 13.04 8.43
N TYR A 64 -20.73 14.15 8.94
CA TYR A 64 -19.89 15.06 8.17
C TYR A 64 -18.67 14.33 7.59
N PHE A 65 -18.00 13.52 8.41
CA PHE A 65 -16.89 12.70 7.98
C PHE A 65 -17.31 11.65 6.92
N GLY A 66 -18.45 10.98 7.13
CA GLY A 66 -19.00 10.04 6.14
C GLY A 66 -19.27 10.68 4.77
N PHE A 67 -19.79 11.91 4.73
CA PHE A 67 -20.00 12.64 3.48
C PHE A 67 -18.69 13.11 2.84
N LEU A 68 -17.68 13.46 3.65
CA LEU A 68 -16.37 13.78 3.13
C LEU A 68 -15.67 12.57 2.50
N SER A 69 -15.79 11.37 3.09
CA SER A 69 -15.25 10.14 2.45
C SER A 69 -15.77 9.96 1.04
N GLU A 70 -17.09 10.11 0.85
CA GLU A 70 -17.70 9.96 -0.47
C GLU A 70 -17.14 10.99 -1.48
N GLN A 71 -16.86 12.23 -1.04
CA GLN A 71 -16.25 13.24 -1.91
C GLN A 71 -14.78 12.97 -2.22
N PHE A 72 -14.00 12.44 -1.27
CA PHE A 72 -12.61 12.07 -1.52
C PHE A 72 -12.48 10.81 -2.40
N GLN A 73 -13.42 9.88 -2.32
CA GLN A 73 -13.53 8.72 -3.22
C GLN A 73 -13.87 9.10 -4.66
N GLU A 74 -14.60 10.20 -4.88
CA GLU A 74 -14.86 10.68 -6.25
C GLU A 74 -13.60 11.23 -6.96
N GLU A 75 -12.54 11.59 -6.22
CA GLU A 75 -11.28 12.13 -6.76
C GLU A 75 -10.09 11.14 -6.75
N GLY A 76 -10.18 10.02 -6.03
CA GLY A 76 -9.17 8.95 -5.98
C GLY A 76 -9.82 7.59 -6.18
N GLY A 77 -9.34 6.84 -7.18
CA GLY A 77 -9.98 5.64 -7.73
C GLY A 77 -10.41 4.56 -6.74
N ASP A 78 -11.36 3.74 -7.21
CA ASP A 78 -12.02 2.59 -6.57
C ASP A 78 -11.09 1.76 -5.66
N ASP A 79 -11.11 2.05 -4.35
CA ASP A 79 -10.79 1.08 -3.32
C ASP A 79 -11.96 1.05 -2.33
N GLU A 80 -12.82 0.03 -2.48
CA GLU A 80 -14.11 -0.14 -1.80
C GLU A 80 -14.02 -0.67 -0.35
N ASP A 81 -12.84 -0.74 0.27
CA ASP A 81 -12.71 -1.48 1.53
C ASP A 81 -11.67 -0.90 2.51
N GLU A 82 -11.91 0.29 3.09
CA GLU A 82 -11.03 0.80 4.15
C GLU A 82 -11.71 1.75 5.15
N GLY A 83 -12.07 1.21 6.33
CA GLY A 83 -12.07 1.89 7.64
C GLY A 83 -12.56 3.36 7.76
N PRO A 84 -12.29 4.02 8.90
CA PRO A 84 -12.41 5.47 9.00
C PRO A 84 -11.26 6.14 8.24
N ILE A 85 -11.58 7.10 7.36
CA ILE A 85 -10.61 7.94 6.62
C ILE A 85 -9.49 8.43 7.54
N LYS A 86 -8.24 8.22 7.14
CA LYS A 86 -7.08 8.81 7.80
C LYS A 86 -6.58 9.97 6.94
N PRO A 87 -7.11 11.20 7.12
CA PRO A 87 -6.82 12.32 6.22
C PRO A 87 -5.34 12.71 6.16
N PHE A 88 -4.54 12.27 7.14
CA PHE A 88 -3.11 12.54 7.25
C PHE A 88 -2.21 11.32 7.01
N GLU A 89 -2.72 10.20 6.53
CA GLU A 89 -1.93 8.96 6.30
C GLU A 89 -0.71 9.20 5.41
N PHE A 90 -0.83 10.09 4.44
CA PHE A 90 0.29 10.49 3.57
C PHE A 90 1.50 11.05 4.34
N LEU A 91 1.33 11.59 5.56
CA LEU A 91 2.44 12.07 6.37
C LEU A 91 3.32 10.92 6.89
N GLU A 92 2.76 9.72 7.08
CA GLU A 92 3.49 8.55 7.57
C GLU A 92 4.51 8.05 6.54
N GLU A 93 4.22 8.21 5.24
CA GLU A 93 5.11 7.81 4.14
C GLU A 93 6.23 8.83 3.85
N MET A 94 6.14 10.04 4.39
CA MET A 94 7.09 11.10 4.11
C MET A 94 8.38 10.95 4.93
N THR A 95 9.49 11.35 4.31
CA THR A 95 10.80 11.49 4.97
C THR A 95 10.84 12.73 5.87
N ASP A 96 11.77 12.76 6.83
CA ASP A 96 11.97 13.89 7.74
C ASP A 96 12.22 15.19 6.97
N GLU A 97 13.05 15.16 5.92
CA GLU A 97 13.33 16.34 5.08
C GLU A 97 12.07 16.86 4.38
N GLN A 98 11.21 15.96 3.88
CA GLN A 98 9.97 16.35 3.25
C GLN A 98 8.97 16.91 4.25
N LEU A 99 8.87 16.33 5.45
CA LEU A 99 8.03 16.85 6.53
C LEU A 99 8.50 18.24 6.96
N ILE A 100 9.80 18.45 7.12
CA ILE A 100 10.38 19.77 7.41
C ILE A 100 10.03 20.76 6.30
N ALA A 101 10.22 20.38 5.04
CA ALA A 101 9.93 21.25 3.90
C ALA A 101 8.44 21.59 3.79
N LEU A 102 7.57 20.60 4.04
CA LEU A 102 6.12 20.77 4.04
C LEU A 102 5.68 21.79 5.11
N LEU A 103 6.26 21.68 6.32
CA LEU A 103 5.85 22.46 7.48
C LEU A 103 6.56 23.83 7.60
N ALA A 104 7.63 24.06 6.85
CA ALA A 104 8.49 25.25 7.01
C ALA A 104 7.77 26.60 6.83
N ASN A 105 6.67 26.64 6.08
CA ASN A 105 5.89 27.86 5.81
C ASN A 105 4.45 27.75 6.32
N GLU A 106 4.18 26.84 7.25
CA GLU A 106 2.85 26.68 7.86
C GLU A 106 2.72 27.48 9.15
N ASP A 107 1.49 27.81 9.51
CA ASP A 107 1.21 28.47 10.79
C ASP A 107 1.27 27.45 11.95
N VAL A 108 1.60 27.94 13.14
CA VAL A 108 1.77 27.12 14.36
C VAL A 108 0.63 26.11 14.59
N PRO A 109 -0.67 26.47 14.46
CA PRO A 109 -1.76 25.51 14.65
C PRO A 109 -1.76 24.39 13.62
N VAL A 110 -1.39 24.69 12.36
CA VAL A 110 -1.31 23.71 11.27
C VAL A 110 -0.17 22.72 11.54
N ILE A 111 0.99 23.24 11.97
CA ILE A 111 2.13 22.41 12.37
C ILE A 111 1.74 21.49 13.53
N ALA A 112 1.05 22.02 14.54
CA ALA A 112 0.59 21.23 15.69
C ALA A 112 -0.38 20.12 15.27
N VAL A 113 -1.35 20.42 14.40
CA VAL A 113 -2.29 19.42 13.87
C VAL A 113 -1.55 18.32 13.12
N ALA A 114 -0.61 18.67 12.23
CA ALA A 114 0.18 17.69 11.47
C ALA A 114 1.06 16.82 12.38
N LEU A 115 1.80 17.43 13.32
CA LEU A 115 2.66 16.71 14.26
C LEU A 115 1.88 15.76 15.16
N ALA A 116 0.63 16.09 15.52
CA ALA A 116 -0.22 15.22 16.33
C ALA A 116 -0.57 13.89 15.64
N GLN A 117 -0.46 13.82 14.31
CA GLN A 117 -0.73 12.62 13.52
C GLN A 117 0.50 11.72 13.35
N LEU A 118 1.70 12.25 13.55
CA LEU A 118 2.94 11.48 13.43
C LEU A 118 3.18 10.60 14.65
N ASP A 119 3.93 9.52 14.47
CA ASP A 119 4.50 8.75 15.58
C ASP A 119 5.46 9.58 16.44
N ALA A 120 5.84 9.05 17.60
CA ALA A 120 6.68 9.76 18.56
C ALA A 120 8.08 10.08 18.02
N ASP A 121 8.67 9.17 17.25
CA ASP A 121 10.05 9.29 16.77
C ASP A 121 10.16 10.37 15.69
N LYS A 122 9.30 10.30 14.66
CA LYS A 122 9.20 11.34 13.62
C LYS A 122 8.85 12.69 14.22
N ARG A 123 7.84 12.74 15.11
CA ARG A 123 7.45 13.99 15.77
C ARG A 123 8.62 14.64 16.50
N MET A 124 9.41 13.85 17.24
CA MET A 124 10.58 14.36 17.95
C MET A 124 11.67 14.85 17.00
N ALA A 125 11.96 14.10 15.92
CA ALA A 125 12.94 14.50 14.91
C ALA A 125 12.61 15.86 14.28
N ILE A 126 11.34 16.11 13.95
CA ILE A 126 10.89 17.40 13.42
C ILE A 126 11.02 18.51 14.49
N LEU A 127 10.55 18.26 15.71
CA LEU A 127 10.61 19.23 16.81
C LEU A 127 12.04 19.63 17.19
N GLU A 128 13.04 18.76 17.01
CA GLU A 128 14.45 19.07 17.27
C GLU A 128 15.07 20.02 16.25
N ARG A 129 14.51 20.08 15.04
CA ARG A 129 14.97 20.97 13.96
C ARG A 129 14.33 22.37 14.04
N MET A 130 13.32 22.57 14.88
CA MET A 130 12.62 23.84 15.05
C MET A 130 13.40 24.82 15.93
N LYS A 131 13.18 26.13 15.73
CA LYS A 131 13.74 27.17 16.60
C LYS A 131 13.07 27.12 17.99
N PRO A 132 13.78 27.43 19.10
CA PRO A 132 13.23 27.34 20.45
C PRO A 132 11.90 28.06 20.66
N ASP A 133 11.77 29.28 20.15
CA ASP A 133 10.56 30.10 20.31
C ASP A 133 9.35 29.52 19.56
N GLU A 134 9.58 28.98 18.36
CA GLU A 134 8.57 28.36 17.53
C GLU A 134 8.13 27.01 18.10
N LYS A 135 9.12 26.18 18.48
CA LYS A 135 8.91 24.90 19.17
C LYS A 135 8.03 25.07 20.41
N GLY A 136 8.30 26.09 21.22
CA GLY A 136 7.49 26.39 22.41
C GLY A 136 6.03 26.66 22.08
N LYS A 137 5.74 27.44 21.02
CA LYS A 137 4.38 27.73 20.57
C LYS A 137 3.67 26.49 20.04
N VAL A 138 4.35 25.67 19.24
CA VAL A 138 3.81 24.41 18.69
C VAL A 138 3.45 23.43 19.80
N LEU A 139 4.30 23.31 20.82
CA LEU A 139 4.02 22.45 21.99
C LEU A 139 2.81 22.91 22.80
N ILE A 140 2.59 24.22 22.92
CA ILE A 140 1.39 24.77 23.57
C ILE A 140 0.15 24.38 22.75
N GLU A 141 0.18 24.57 21.42
CA GLU A 141 -0.98 24.25 20.58
C GLU A 141 -1.29 22.75 20.50
N LEU A 142 -0.28 21.89 20.55
CA LEU A 142 -0.47 20.44 20.67
C LEU A 142 -1.35 20.05 21.88
N GLY A 143 -1.30 20.82 22.96
CA GLY A 143 -2.13 20.63 24.15
C GLY A 143 -3.57 21.14 24.02
N SER A 144 -3.87 21.95 23.01
CA SER A 144 -5.14 22.65 22.82
C SER A 144 -5.93 22.20 21.59
N LEU A 145 -5.47 21.18 20.87
CA LEU A 145 -6.09 20.71 19.62
C LEU A 145 -7.56 20.27 19.74
N GLN A 146 -8.02 19.89 20.93
CA GLN A 146 -9.42 19.50 21.19
C GLN A 146 -10.45 20.61 20.91
N ASP A 147 -10.00 21.87 20.85
CA ASP A 147 -10.85 23.03 20.59
C ASP A 147 -11.01 23.32 19.09
N ILE A 148 -10.28 22.60 18.23
CA ILE A 148 -10.31 22.78 16.77
C ILE A 148 -11.48 21.99 16.17
N PRO A 149 -12.40 22.63 15.43
CA PRO A 149 -13.47 21.94 14.72
C PRO A 149 -12.92 20.92 13.71
N LEU A 150 -13.59 19.79 13.59
CA LEU A 150 -13.19 18.70 12.69
C LEU A 150 -13.09 19.17 11.23
N GLU A 151 -13.98 20.06 10.80
CA GLU A 151 -13.99 20.67 9.47
C GLU A 151 -12.65 21.34 9.16
N ALA A 152 -12.08 22.07 10.13
CA ALA A 152 -10.81 22.76 9.97
C ALA A 152 -9.64 21.77 9.90
N ILE A 153 -9.70 20.66 10.64
CA ILE A 153 -8.70 19.60 10.59
C ILE A 153 -8.65 18.96 9.20
N VAL A 154 -9.81 18.66 8.61
CA VAL A 154 -9.91 18.08 7.27
C VAL A 154 -9.42 19.05 6.20
N GLU A 155 -9.79 20.32 6.30
CA GLU A 155 -9.32 21.36 5.37
C GLU A 155 -7.78 21.49 5.41
N VAL A 156 -7.20 21.45 6.61
CA VAL A 156 -5.75 21.44 6.81
C VAL A 156 -5.13 20.20 6.14
N ALA A 157 -5.71 19.02 6.34
CA ALA A 157 -5.20 17.79 5.75
C ALA A 157 -5.20 17.84 4.21
N GLY A 158 -6.30 18.31 3.60
CA GLY A 158 -6.41 18.46 2.15
C GLY A 158 -5.35 19.41 1.59
N LYS A 159 -5.16 20.57 2.23
CA LYS A 159 -4.14 21.55 1.84
C LYS A 159 -2.71 20.99 1.96
N LEU A 160 -2.42 20.28 3.05
CA LEU A 160 -1.11 19.67 3.24
C LEU A 160 -0.87 18.53 2.25
N LYS A 161 -1.88 17.72 1.93
CA LYS A 161 -1.80 16.65 0.92
C LYS A 161 -1.52 17.22 -0.47
N GLU A 162 -2.21 18.30 -0.84
CA GLU A 162 -1.97 19.00 -2.10
C GLU A 162 -0.53 19.53 -2.16
N LYS A 163 -0.07 20.22 -1.10
CA LYS A 163 1.32 20.71 -1.00
C LYS A 163 2.36 19.60 -1.07
N ALA A 164 2.10 18.48 -0.39
CA ALA A 164 2.98 17.32 -0.39
C ALA A 164 3.15 16.74 -1.81
N SER A 165 2.11 16.79 -2.65
CA SER A 165 2.20 16.32 -4.04
C SER A 165 3.19 17.11 -4.90
N TYR A 166 3.49 18.36 -4.55
CA TYR A 166 4.48 19.20 -5.23
C TYR A 166 5.89 19.06 -4.66
N LEU A 167 6.05 18.42 -3.50
CA LEU A 167 7.38 18.14 -2.97
C LEU A 167 8.04 17.10 -3.86
N PRO A 168 9.33 17.24 -4.15
CA PRO A 168 10.08 16.17 -4.78
C PRO A 168 9.83 14.90 -3.97
N LYS A 169 9.27 13.87 -4.61
CA LYS A 169 9.32 12.52 -4.05
C LYS A 169 10.78 12.22 -3.74
N PRO A 170 11.10 11.42 -2.72
CA PRO A 170 12.46 10.96 -2.55
C PRO A 170 12.83 10.32 -3.88
N VAL A 171 13.68 11.02 -4.65
CA VAL A 171 14.49 10.32 -5.63
C VAL A 171 15.27 9.41 -4.71
N GLU A 172 15.05 8.10 -4.75
CA GLU A 172 15.98 7.17 -4.15
C GLU A 172 17.33 7.55 -4.75
N PHE A 173 18.10 8.39 -4.05
CA PHE A 173 19.43 8.78 -4.46
C PHE A 173 20.31 7.61 -4.04
N SER A 174 20.08 6.49 -4.70
CA SER A 174 20.87 5.29 -4.55
C SER A 174 22.23 5.60 -5.17
N ARG A 175 23.29 5.40 -4.39
CA ARG A 175 24.68 5.69 -4.83
C ARG A 175 25.24 4.53 -5.66
N GLY A 176 24.39 3.82 -6.41
CA GLY A 176 24.75 2.46 -6.82
C GLY A 176 24.70 1.49 -5.65
N GLY A 177 24.85 0.21 -5.98
CA GLY A 177 24.91 -0.87 -5.00
C GLY A 177 24.52 -2.20 -5.63
N ALA A 178 24.54 -3.25 -4.81
CA ALA A 178 24.21 -4.60 -5.27
C ALA A 178 22.82 -4.70 -5.92
N LYS A 179 21.83 -3.95 -5.40
CA LYS A 179 20.46 -3.92 -5.91
C LYS A 179 20.35 -3.35 -7.31
N GLU A 180 20.93 -2.16 -7.57
CA GLU A 180 20.92 -1.58 -8.92
C GLU A 180 21.64 -2.47 -9.93
N ILE A 181 22.75 -3.09 -9.54
CA ILE A 181 23.48 -4.04 -10.40
C ILE A 181 22.61 -5.27 -10.67
N ALA A 182 21.91 -5.79 -9.65
CA ALA A 182 21.01 -6.93 -9.80
C ALA A 182 19.83 -6.62 -10.73
N ASP A 183 19.25 -5.41 -10.63
CA ASP A 183 18.18 -4.95 -11.50
C ASP A 183 18.67 -4.84 -12.95
N LEU A 184 19.86 -4.26 -13.17
CA LEU A 184 20.48 -4.19 -14.50
C LEU A 184 20.74 -5.58 -15.09
N ILE A 185 21.31 -6.49 -14.29
CA ILE A 185 21.56 -7.89 -14.71
C ILE A 185 20.25 -8.61 -15.02
N GLY A 186 19.18 -8.34 -14.26
CA GLY A 186 17.86 -8.91 -14.50
C GLY A 186 17.20 -8.44 -15.80
N GLU A 187 17.60 -7.29 -16.33
CA GLU A 187 17.11 -6.78 -17.62
C GLU A 187 17.93 -7.24 -18.83
N MET A 188 19.19 -7.61 -18.61
CA MET A 188 20.09 -8.13 -19.64
C MET A 188 19.66 -9.50 -20.17
N ASP A 189 20.13 -9.84 -21.38
CA ASP A 189 20.03 -11.21 -21.88
C ASP A 189 20.91 -12.15 -21.02
N ALA A 190 20.50 -13.42 -20.91
CA ALA A 190 21.14 -14.39 -20.00
C ALA A 190 22.67 -14.49 -20.17
N ASP A 191 23.16 -14.48 -21.42
CA ASP A 191 24.60 -14.56 -21.73
C ASP A 191 25.39 -13.33 -21.27
N GLU A 192 24.78 -12.16 -21.27
CA GLU A 192 25.42 -10.92 -20.85
C GLU A 192 25.41 -10.82 -19.32
N GLY A 193 24.26 -11.12 -18.70
CA GLY A 193 24.14 -11.18 -17.24
C GLY A 193 25.12 -12.16 -16.61
N GLU A 194 25.30 -13.35 -17.20
CA GLU A 194 26.26 -14.35 -16.71
C GLU A 194 27.71 -13.85 -16.80
N LYS A 195 28.10 -13.21 -17.91
CA LYS A 195 29.44 -12.62 -18.07
C LYS A 195 29.71 -11.52 -17.05
N TYR A 196 28.73 -10.67 -16.76
CA TYR A 196 28.85 -9.64 -15.73
C TYR A 196 28.99 -10.27 -14.34
N MET A 197 28.19 -11.30 -14.02
CA MET A 197 28.31 -12.03 -12.76
C MET A 197 29.68 -12.70 -12.59
N GLN A 198 30.24 -13.31 -13.64
CA GLN A 198 31.60 -13.87 -13.61
C GLN A 198 32.65 -12.78 -13.41
N THR A 199 32.49 -11.61 -14.05
CA THR A 199 33.39 -10.48 -13.87
C THR A 199 33.36 -9.98 -12.42
N LEU A 200 32.15 -9.79 -11.86
CA LEU A 200 31.95 -9.43 -10.46
C LEU A 200 32.59 -10.45 -9.52
N GLN A 201 32.40 -11.74 -9.78
CA GLN A 201 32.97 -12.82 -8.97
C GLN A 201 34.51 -12.77 -8.92
N ASN A 202 35.15 -12.42 -10.04
CA ASN A 202 36.61 -12.36 -10.16
C ASN A 202 37.20 -11.06 -9.60
N GLU A 203 36.55 -9.92 -9.85
CA GLU A 203 37.08 -8.60 -9.49
C GLU A 203 36.65 -8.12 -8.10
N ASN A 204 35.43 -8.45 -7.67
CA ASN A 204 34.90 -8.04 -6.38
C ASN A 204 33.99 -9.14 -5.77
N PRO A 205 34.60 -10.16 -5.14
CA PRO A 205 33.85 -11.30 -4.58
C PRO A 205 32.83 -10.92 -3.49
N GLU A 206 33.05 -9.82 -2.76
CA GLU A 206 32.09 -9.33 -1.77
C GLU A 206 30.85 -8.77 -2.46
N LEU A 207 31.03 -7.86 -3.43
CA LEU A 207 29.91 -7.32 -4.20
C LEU A 207 29.18 -8.41 -4.99
N TYR A 208 29.89 -9.41 -5.51
CA TYR A 208 29.26 -10.57 -6.15
C TYR A 208 28.30 -11.30 -5.22
N LYS A 209 28.67 -11.52 -3.95
CA LYS A 209 27.77 -12.17 -2.98
C LYS A 209 26.51 -11.34 -2.78
N ASP A 210 26.67 -10.04 -2.58
CA ASP A 210 25.55 -9.12 -2.37
C ASP A 210 24.61 -9.08 -3.59
N VAL A 211 25.18 -9.00 -4.80
CA VAL A 211 24.41 -9.02 -6.05
C VAL A 211 23.73 -10.38 -6.26
N LYS A 212 24.41 -11.50 -6.00
CA LYS A 212 23.86 -12.84 -6.22
C LYS A 212 22.66 -13.15 -5.32
N MET A 213 22.59 -12.54 -4.13
CA MET A 213 21.41 -12.65 -3.26
C MET A 213 20.17 -11.96 -3.83
N LEU A 214 20.35 -11.00 -4.74
CA LEU A 214 19.29 -10.15 -5.30
C LEU A 214 18.90 -10.54 -6.74
N VAL A 215 19.73 -11.33 -7.43
CA VAL A 215 19.44 -11.80 -8.78
C VAL A 215 18.73 -13.15 -8.74
N LEU A 216 17.45 -13.16 -9.12
CA LEU A 216 16.69 -14.38 -9.41
C LEU A 216 16.90 -14.80 -10.87
N THR A 217 17.45 -15.98 -11.09
CA THR A 217 17.59 -16.60 -12.42
C THR A 217 16.54 -17.69 -12.65
N PHE A 218 16.36 -18.12 -13.89
CA PHE A 218 15.45 -19.23 -14.21
C PHE A 218 15.93 -20.54 -13.56
N GLU A 219 17.24 -20.78 -13.54
CA GLU A 219 17.87 -21.92 -12.90
C GLU A 219 17.64 -21.89 -11.37
N ASP A 220 17.76 -20.72 -10.73
CA ASP A 220 17.45 -20.58 -9.30
C ASP A 220 15.98 -20.95 -8.98
N ILE A 221 15.04 -20.64 -9.88
CA ILE A 221 13.63 -21.03 -9.73
C ILE A 221 13.50 -22.55 -9.73
N LEU A 222 14.12 -23.23 -10.70
CA LEU A 222 14.03 -24.67 -10.84
C LEU A 222 14.70 -25.41 -9.69
N ASP A 223 15.81 -24.89 -9.18
CA ASP A 223 16.61 -25.57 -8.16
C ASP A 223 16.11 -25.31 -6.74
N LYS A 224 15.69 -24.07 -6.44
CA LYS A 224 15.47 -23.63 -5.05
C LYS A 224 14.01 -23.46 -4.65
N PHE A 225 13.09 -23.31 -5.61
CA PHE A 225 11.70 -23.03 -5.23
C PHE A 225 11.05 -24.25 -4.57
N PRO A 226 10.39 -24.08 -3.41
CA PRO A 226 9.52 -25.08 -2.83
C PRO A 226 8.38 -25.44 -3.80
N ASP A 227 7.96 -26.71 -3.80
CA ASP A 227 6.96 -27.21 -4.75
C ASP A 227 5.62 -26.45 -4.72
N GLY A 228 5.22 -25.89 -3.58
CA GLY A 228 4.03 -25.03 -3.48
C GLY A 228 4.15 -23.74 -4.29
N ILE A 229 5.27 -23.02 -4.13
CA ILE A 229 5.52 -21.76 -4.82
C ILE A 229 5.78 -22.01 -6.30
N LEU A 230 6.54 -23.06 -6.61
CA LEU A 230 6.78 -23.48 -7.99
C LEU A 230 5.46 -23.81 -8.71
N ARG A 231 4.54 -24.51 -8.04
CA ARG A 231 3.20 -24.80 -8.56
C ARG A 231 2.41 -23.54 -8.86
N ASP A 232 2.38 -22.59 -7.93
CA ASP A 232 1.64 -21.34 -8.09
C ASP A 232 2.21 -20.51 -9.25
N LEU A 233 3.54 -20.43 -9.34
CA LEU A 233 4.25 -19.80 -10.44
C LEU A 233 3.92 -20.46 -11.79
N CYS A 234 4.11 -21.78 -11.90
CA CYS A 234 3.81 -22.51 -13.14
C CYS A 234 2.33 -22.43 -13.52
N ASN A 235 1.43 -22.23 -12.56
CA ASN A 235 0.02 -22.01 -12.83
C ASN A 235 -0.31 -20.62 -13.36
N SER A 236 0.47 -19.62 -12.98
CA SER A 236 0.28 -18.23 -13.37
C SER A 236 0.80 -17.90 -14.78
N VAL A 237 1.62 -18.78 -15.37
CA VAL A 237 2.17 -18.63 -16.73
C VAL A 237 1.43 -19.47 -17.77
N GLU A 238 1.52 -19.06 -19.04
CA GLU A 238 0.97 -19.81 -20.18
C GLU A 238 1.76 -21.10 -20.41
N LEU A 239 1.04 -22.17 -20.77
CA LEU A 239 1.62 -23.51 -21.00
C LEU A 239 2.65 -23.52 -22.13
N ASP A 240 2.40 -22.77 -23.21
CA ASP A 240 3.31 -22.69 -24.36
C ASP A 240 4.63 -22.00 -23.98
N ALA A 241 4.56 -20.93 -23.19
CA ALA A 241 5.73 -20.25 -22.64
C ALA A 241 6.51 -21.16 -21.69
N LEU A 242 5.81 -21.90 -20.81
CA LEU A 242 6.42 -22.89 -19.93
C LEU A 242 7.14 -23.98 -20.73
N ALA A 243 6.50 -24.54 -21.76
CA ALA A 243 7.09 -25.56 -22.61
C ALA A 243 8.31 -25.05 -23.40
N MET A 244 8.27 -23.80 -23.89
CA MET A 244 9.41 -23.16 -24.55
C MET A 244 10.58 -22.94 -23.57
N ALA A 245 10.31 -22.47 -22.36
CA ALA A 245 11.33 -22.21 -21.35
C ALA A 245 12.05 -23.49 -20.87
N MET A 246 11.31 -24.61 -20.80
CA MET A 246 11.85 -25.92 -20.42
C MET A 246 12.75 -26.54 -21.50
N LYS A 247 12.77 -25.98 -22.73
CA LYS A 247 13.61 -26.50 -23.82
C LYS A 247 15.09 -26.50 -23.42
N GLY A 248 15.73 -27.67 -23.53
CA GLY A 248 17.15 -27.84 -23.19
C GLY A 248 17.43 -28.01 -21.69
N THR A 249 16.39 -28.16 -20.87
CA THR A 249 16.50 -28.52 -19.44
C THR A 249 16.50 -30.04 -19.29
N ASP A 250 17.11 -30.55 -18.22
CA ASP A 250 17.12 -31.99 -17.91
C ASP A 250 15.71 -32.55 -17.70
N GLN A 251 15.47 -33.76 -18.21
CA GLN A 251 14.14 -34.39 -18.20
C GLN A 251 13.58 -34.53 -16.78
N GLU A 252 14.43 -34.79 -15.78
CA GLU A 252 14.03 -34.90 -14.38
C GLU A 252 13.41 -33.59 -13.84
N ILE A 253 13.97 -32.44 -14.22
CA ILE A 253 13.46 -31.13 -13.83
C ILE A 253 12.16 -30.83 -14.57
N VAL A 254 12.10 -31.16 -15.87
CA VAL A 254 10.87 -31.04 -16.67
C VAL A 254 9.74 -31.84 -16.04
N ASP A 255 10.01 -33.09 -15.63
CA ASP A 255 9.03 -33.96 -14.98
C ASP A 255 8.60 -33.40 -13.62
N ARG A 256 9.51 -32.82 -12.82
CA ARG A 256 9.19 -32.13 -11.56
C ARG A 256 8.26 -30.94 -11.78
N VAL A 257 8.53 -30.12 -12.80
CA VAL A 257 7.71 -28.95 -13.13
C VAL A 257 6.32 -29.39 -13.59
N ILE A 258 6.25 -30.36 -14.51
CA ILE A 258 4.97 -30.90 -14.99
C ILE A 258 4.20 -31.53 -13.82
N GLY A 259 4.86 -32.31 -12.97
CA GLY A 259 4.25 -32.94 -11.80
C GLY A 259 3.63 -31.95 -10.82
N ASN A 260 4.12 -30.71 -10.77
CA ASN A 260 3.56 -29.64 -9.96
C ASN A 260 2.36 -28.93 -10.61
N LEU A 261 2.10 -29.11 -11.90
CA LEU A 261 0.92 -28.55 -12.56
C LEU A 261 -0.38 -29.30 -12.17
N PRO A 262 -1.56 -28.68 -12.26
CA PRO A 262 -2.85 -29.36 -12.15
C PRO A 262 -3.01 -30.41 -13.26
N GLN A 263 -3.69 -31.54 -12.96
CA GLN A 263 -3.87 -32.67 -13.90
C GLN A 263 -4.34 -32.26 -15.30
N LYS A 264 -5.23 -31.26 -15.39
CA LYS A 264 -5.72 -30.74 -16.67
C LYS A 264 -4.60 -30.10 -17.50
N LYS A 265 -3.73 -29.30 -16.86
CA LYS A 265 -2.59 -28.64 -17.53
C LYS A 265 -1.49 -29.66 -17.86
N GLN A 266 -1.27 -30.67 -17.01
CA GLN A 266 -0.35 -31.77 -17.31
C GLN A 266 -0.72 -32.49 -18.60
N ALA A 267 -2.01 -32.82 -18.77
CA ALA A 267 -2.51 -33.50 -19.97
C ALA A 267 -2.46 -32.63 -21.25
N MET A 268 -2.38 -31.30 -21.09
CA MET A 268 -2.29 -30.32 -22.19
C MET A 268 -0.85 -29.87 -22.46
N TYR A 269 0.11 -30.27 -21.63
CA TYR A 269 1.49 -29.90 -21.81
C TYR A 269 2.07 -30.65 -23.02
N GLU A 270 2.52 -29.90 -24.02
CA GLU A 270 3.20 -30.44 -25.20
C GLU A 270 4.65 -29.93 -25.23
N PRO A 271 5.66 -30.81 -25.16
CA PRO A 271 7.05 -30.39 -25.22
C PRO A 271 7.35 -29.78 -26.60
N VAL A 272 8.07 -28.66 -26.61
CA VAL A 272 8.46 -28.01 -27.87
C VAL A 272 9.44 -28.92 -28.62
N GLU A 273 9.03 -29.44 -29.77
CA GLU A 273 9.88 -30.28 -30.62
C GLU A 273 10.78 -29.48 -31.57
N GLY A 274 11.85 -30.13 -32.04
CA GLY A 274 12.76 -29.55 -33.04
C GLY A 274 13.70 -28.45 -32.52
N PRO A 275 14.61 -27.95 -33.37
CA PRO A 275 15.50 -26.84 -33.03
C PRO A 275 14.73 -25.52 -32.96
N LYS A 276 15.01 -24.74 -31.92
CA LYS A 276 14.45 -23.40 -31.71
C LYS A 276 15.57 -22.38 -31.55
N PRO A 277 15.38 -21.12 -31.96
CA PRO A 277 16.33 -20.05 -31.69
C PRO A 277 16.52 -19.91 -30.18
N LYS A 278 17.78 -19.83 -29.73
CA LYS A 278 18.12 -19.64 -28.31
C LYS A 278 17.36 -18.45 -27.71
N ARG A 279 17.24 -17.35 -28.45
CA ARG A 279 16.50 -16.16 -28.06
C ARG A 279 15.04 -16.44 -27.68
N GLU A 280 14.34 -17.32 -28.41
CA GLU A 280 12.94 -17.66 -28.07
C GLU A 280 12.84 -18.40 -26.73
N VAL A 281 13.84 -19.23 -26.41
CA VAL A 281 13.92 -19.94 -25.13
C VAL A 281 14.22 -18.95 -24.01
N ASP A 282 15.17 -18.04 -24.22
CA ASP A 282 15.55 -17.02 -23.24
C ASP A 282 14.40 -16.04 -22.96
N ASP A 283 13.66 -15.61 -24.00
CA ASP A 283 12.46 -14.78 -23.89
C ASP A 283 11.39 -15.48 -23.03
N ALA A 284 11.17 -16.78 -23.26
CA ALA A 284 10.22 -17.58 -22.47
C ALA A 284 10.65 -17.75 -21.00
N ARG A 285 11.94 -17.94 -20.75
CA ARG A 285 12.51 -17.98 -19.39
C ARG A 285 12.36 -16.64 -18.68
N LYS A 286 12.59 -15.52 -19.39
CA LYS A 286 12.40 -14.17 -18.85
C LYS A 286 10.96 -13.93 -18.40
N ILE A 287 9.96 -14.42 -19.15
CA ILE A 287 8.54 -14.34 -18.73
C ILE A 287 8.32 -15.01 -17.37
N ILE A 288 8.90 -16.20 -17.15
CA ILE A 288 8.75 -16.95 -15.88
C ILE A 288 9.45 -16.21 -14.74
N VAL A 289 10.68 -15.72 -14.96
CA VAL A 289 11.43 -14.96 -13.95
C VAL A 289 10.69 -13.66 -13.57
N THR A 290 10.17 -12.93 -14.55
CA THR A 290 9.35 -11.73 -14.31
C THR A 290 8.13 -12.08 -13.46
N LYS A 291 7.44 -13.18 -13.78
CA LYS A 291 6.27 -13.58 -13.01
C LYS A 291 6.61 -13.99 -11.58
N ALA A 292 7.76 -14.63 -11.36
CA ALA A 292 8.25 -14.94 -10.02
C ALA A 292 8.56 -13.67 -9.21
N LYS A 293 9.16 -12.64 -9.84
CA LYS A 293 9.40 -11.34 -9.21
C LYS A 293 8.10 -10.61 -8.85
N GLU A 294 7.05 -10.73 -9.67
CA GLU A 294 5.72 -10.21 -9.31
C GLU A 294 5.17 -10.89 -8.06
N MET A 295 5.25 -12.23 -8.00
CA MET A 295 4.81 -13.00 -6.82
C MET A 295 5.59 -12.65 -5.55
N GLU A 296 6.90 -12.37 -5.67
CA GLU A 296 7.71 -11.86 -4.55
C GLU A 296 7.18 -10.51 -4.05
N LYS A 297 6.88 -9.57 -4.95
CA LYS A 297 6.31 -8.26 -4.61
C LYS A 297 4.94 -8.35 -3.95
N GLU A 298 4.14 -9.34 -4.33
CA GLU A 298 2.85 -9.67 -3.71
C GLU A 298 3.00 -10.37 -2.34
N GLY A 299 4.24 -10.66 -1.91
CA GLY A 299 4.53 -11.27 -0.62
C GLY A 299 4.35 -12.79 -0.60
N ALA A 300 4.25 -13.45 -1.76
CA ALA A 300 4.09 -14.91 -1.82
C ALA A 300 5.33 -15.66 -1.30
N PHE A 301 6.52 -15.04 -1.42
CA PHE A 301 7.77 -15.53 -0.86
C PHE A 301 8.79 -14.41 -0.70
N ASN A 302 9.87 -14.69 0.04
CA ASN A 302 11.00 -13.78 0.20
C ASN A 302 12.24 -14.37 -0.50
N LEU A 303 12.78 -13.66 -1.49
CA LEU A 303 13.93 -14.12 -2.26
C LEU A 303 15.21 -14.18 -1.41
N ALA A 304 15.41 -13.22 -0.51
CA ALA A 304 16.59 -13.16 0.35
C ALA A 304 16.68 -14.39 1.25
N ASP A 305 15.55 -14.86 1.78
CA ASP A 305 15.50 -16.08 2.62
C ASP A 305 15.79 -17.36 1.82
N MET A 306 15.43 -17.39 0.54
CA MET A 306 15.68 -18.53 -0.36
C MET A 306 17.12 -18.58 -0.86
N MET A 307 17.74 -17.41 -1.04
CA MET A 307 19.07 -17.27 -1.63
C MET A 307 20.18 -17.18 -0.57
N GLY A 308 19.87 -16.58 0.59
CA GLY A 308 20.73 -16.48 1.76
C GLY A 308 20.50 -17.67 2.69
N GLY A 309 21.15 -18.79 2.40
CA GLY A 309 21.05 -19.98 3.23
C GLY A 309 21.36 -19.69 4.71
N GLY A 310 20.33 -19.67 5.54
CA GLY A 310 20.38 -19.92 6.98
C GLY A 310 21.03 -18.86 7.86
N GLU A 311 20.33 -17.75 8.11
CA GLU A 311 20.28 -17.17 9.46
C GLU A 311 18.82 -16.85 9.78
N MET A 312 18.08 -17.85 10.29
CA MET A 312 16.93 -17.57 11.13
C MET A 312 17.47 -16.86 12.37
N VAL A 313 17.27 -15.55 12.44
CA VAL A 313 17.39 -14.82 13.70
C VAL A 313 16.17 -15.21 14.53
N GLU A 314 16.39 -16.01 15.57
CA GLU A 314 15.43 -16.25 16.65
C GLU A 314 15.02 -14.95 17.36
#